data_AF-A0AAW2G3C3-F1
#
_entry.id   AF-A0AAW2G3C3-F1
#
_cell.length_a   1.000
_cell.length_b   1.000
_cell.length_c   1.000
_cell.angle_alpha   90.00
_cell.angle_beta   90.00
_cell.angle_gamma   90.00
#
_symmetry.space_group_name_H-M   'P 1'
#
loop_
_entity.id
_entity.type
_entity.pdbx_description
1 polymer ?
#
loop_
_entity_poly.entity_id
_entity_poly.type
_entity_poly.pdbx_seq_one_letter_code
_entity_poly.pdbx_strand_id
1 'polypeptide(L)'
;MIELIKIVNESKEKDQFDLDIKNMDWDVYLHQYMLGIRKYILKDNLDTLKHARNKLSKLYWMQKFTKVLSTFALLGIIKCVGR
;
A
#
# COMPACT_ATOMS: atom_id res chain seq x y z
N MET A 1 24.22 8.21 -4.33
CA MET A 1 23.73 7.97 -2.95
C MET A 1 24.90 7.81 -1.97
N ILE A 2 25.83 6.89 -2.23
CA ILE A 2 26.97 6.60 -1.31
C ILE A 2 27.90 7.80 -1.14
N GLU A 3 28.17 8.57 -2.21
CA GLU A 3 28.97 9.80 -2.10
C GLU A 3 28.32 10.87 -1.23
N LEU A 4 27.00 11.05 -1.31
CA LEU A 4 26.28 12.03 -0.49
C LEU A 4 26.32 11.65 0.99
N ILE A 5 26.15 10.36 1.29
CA ILE A 5 26.27 9.84 2.67
C ILE A 5 27.68 10.09 3.20
N LYS A 6 28.71 9.89 2.37
CA LYS A 6 30.09 10.15 2.74
C LYS A 6 30.33 11.64 3.05
N ILE A 7 29.85 12.54 2.20
CA ILE A 7 29.97 13.99 2.39
C ILE A 7 29.28 14.45 3.68
N VAL A 8 28.07 13.95 3.96
CA VAL A 8 27.33 14.33 5.18
C VAL A 8 27.99 13.72 6.43
N ASN A 9 28.54 12.51 6.36
CA ASN A 9 29.27 11.92 7.49
C ASN A 9 30.59 12.64 7.78
N GLU A 10 31.24 13.23 6.78
CA GLU A 10 32.44 14.05 6.94
C GLU A 10 32.12 15.48 7.41
N SER A 11 30.87 15.91 7.31
CA SER A 11 30.42 17.22 7.77
C SER A 11 30.10 17.22 9.27
N LYS A 12 30.24 18.38 9.93
CA LYS A 12 29.89 18.56 11.35
C LYS A 12 28.38 18.49 11.62
N GLU A 13 27.54 18.40 10.58
CA GLU A 13 26.09 18.40 10.70
C GLU A 13 25.49 17.00 10.75
N LYS A 14 26.32 15.94 10.86
CA LYS A 14 25.82 14.56 10.99
C LYS A 14 24.80 14.39 12.11
N ASP A 15 24.92 15.17 13.19
CA ASP A 15 24.05 15.06 14.36
C ASP A 15 22.71 15.81 14.18
N GLN A 16 22.57 16.61 13.12
CA GLN A 16 21.29 17.29 12.79
C GLN A 16 20.38 16.46 11.88
N PHE A 17 20.91 15.46 11.18
CA PHE A 17 20.14 14.67 10.22
C PHE A 17 20.34 13.16 10.43
N ASP A 18 19.25 12.46 10.76
CA ASP A 18 19.27 10.99 10.77
C ASP A 18 19.27 10.47 9.32
N LEU A 19 20.42 9.94 8.90
CA LEU A 19 20.60 9.33 7.59
C LEU A 19 20.21 7.84 7.58
N ASP A 20 19.94 7.25 8.74
CA ASP A 20 19.51 5.86 8.81
C ASP A 20 18.03 5.74 8.45
N ILE A 21 17.80 5.38 7.19
CA ILE A 21 16.46 5.15 6.65
C ILE A 21 15.74 3.99 7.37
N LYS A 22 16.45 3.15 8.14
CA LYS A 22 15.83 2.10 8.96
C LYS A 22 15.06 2.67 10.16
N ASN A 23 15.47 3.82 10.67
CA ASN A 23 14.79 4.48 11.79
C ASN A 23 13.58 5.31 11.32
N MET A 24 13.39 5.47 10.01
CA MET A 24 12.28 6.22 9.44
C MET A 24 10.96 5.45 9.61
N ASP A 25 9.92 6.17 10.03
CA ASP A 25 8.55 5.67 10.00
C ASP A 25 8.06 5.60 8.55
N TRP A 26 8.21 4.41 7.97
CA TRP A 26 7.83 4.13 6.59
C TRP A 26 6.34 4.27 6.32
N ASP A 27 5.49 3.96 7.30
CA ASP A 27 4.04 4.08 7.17
C ASP A 27 3.65 5.55 7.01
N VAL A 28 4.19 6.44 7.84
CA VAL A 28 3.94 7.88 7.75
C VAL A 28 4.51 8.47 6.46
N TYR A 29 5.76 8.12 6.12
CA TYR A 29 6.41 8.63 4.91
C TYR A 29 5.63 8.25 3.64
N LEU A 30 5.30 6.97 3.47
CA LEU A 30 4.55 6.49 2.31
C LEU A 30 3.14 7.07 2.27
N HIS A 31 2.50 7.22 3.42
CA HIS A 31 1.18 7.83 3.50
C HIS A 31 1.19 9.28 2.98
N GLN A 32 2.12 10.10 3.48
CA GLN A 32 2.25 11.50 3.05
C GLN A 32 2.66 11.61 1.58
N TYR A 33 3.57 10.75 1.13
CA TYR A 33 3.99 10.68 -0.28
C TYR A 33 2.80 10.40 -1.21
N MET A 34 1.99 9.39 -0.88
CA MET A 34 0.79 9.02 -1.65
C MET A 34 -0.26 10.14 -1.66
N LEU A 35 -0.46 10.84 -0.54
CA LEU A 35 -1.33 12.02 -0.48
C LEU A 35 -0.81 13.15 -1.38
N GLY A 36 0.50 13.38 -1.39
CA GLY A 36 1.14 14.37 -2.25
C GLY A 36 0.93 14.07 -3.73
N ILE A 37 1.19 12.84 -4.17
CA ILE A 37 0.93 12.41 -5.56
C ILE A 37 -0.54 12.68 -5.92
N ARG A 38 -1.46 12.27 -5.05
CA ARG A 38 -2.90 12.41 -5.30
C ARG A 38 -3.31 13.87 -5.46
N LYS A 39 -2.83 14.74 -4.57
CA LYS A 39 -3.22 16.15 -4.56
C LYS A 39 -2.56 16.95 -5.69
N TYR A 40 -1.28 16.73 -5.96
CA TYR A 40 -0.50 17.60 -6.83
C TYR A 40 -0.32 17.06 -8.24
N ILE A 41 -0.08 15.75 -8.39
CA ILE A 41 0.12 15.12 -9.70
C ILE A 41 -1.24 14.78 -10.32
N LEU A 42 -2.08 14.08 -9.56
CA LEU A 42 -3.40 13.64 -10.03
C LEU A 42 -4.48 14.73 -9.90
N LYS A 43 -4.20 15.82 -9.18
CA LYS A 43 -5.13 16.93 -8.92
C LYS A 43 -6.49 16.47 -8.36
N ASP A 44 -6.50 15.38 -7.60
CA ASP A 44 -7.70 14.79 -7.01
C ASP A 44 -7.89 15.28 -5.57
N ASN A 45 -9.14 15.51 -5.20
CA ASN A 45 -9.50 16.00 -3.87
C ASN A 45 -9.29 14.88 -2.83
N LEU A 46 -8.66 15.23 -1.70
CA LEU A 46 -8.36 14.23 -0.66
C LEU A 46 -9.64 13.67 0.00
N ASP A 47 -10.76 14.37 -0.08
CA ASP A 47 -12.06 13.91 0.41
C ASP A 47 -12.56 12.65 -0.32
N THR A 48 -12.11 12.43 -1.57
CA THR A 48 -12.48 11.23 -2.34
C THR A 48 -11.73 9.98 -1.88
N LEU A 49 -10.73 10.11 -0.99
CA LEU A 49 -9.94 8.99 -0.46
C LEU A 49 -10.82 7.97 0.27
N LYS A 50 -11.79 8.43 1.06
CA LYS A 50 -12.72 7.56 1.78
C LYS A 50 -13.60 6.76 0.82
N HIS A 51 -14.06 7.39 -0.25
CA HIS A 51 -14.82 6.72 -1.31
C HIS A 51 -13.98 5.69 -2.06
N ALA A 52 -12.73 6.01 -2.39
CA ALA A 52 -11.80 5.07 -3.03
C ALA A 52 -11.54 3.83 -2.15
N ARG A 53 -11.29 4.02 -0.86
CA ARG A 53 -11.12 2.91 0.10
C ARG A 53 -12.36 2.03 0.19
N ASN A 54 -13.55 2.64 0.24
CA ASN A 54 -14.81 1.91 0.25
C ASN A 54 -15.02 1.10 -1.04
N LYS A 55 -14.71 1.67 -2.20
CA LYS A 55 -14.80 0.96 -3.49
C LYS A 55 -13.84 -0.22 -3.55
N LEU A 56 -12.61 -0.03 -3.06
CA LEU A 56 -11.61 -1.10 -3.00
C LEU A 56 -12.03 -2.22 -2.04
N SER A 57 -12.55 -1.86 -0.86
CA SER A 57 -13.07 -2.83 0.11
C SER A 57 -14.24 -3.66 -0.46
N LYS A 58 -15.17 -3.01 -1.16
CA LYS A 58 -16.26 -3.70 -1.87
C LYS A 58 -15.72 -4.69 -2.91
N LEU A 59 -14.76 -4.26 -3.73
CA LEU A 59 -14.15 -5.12 -4.75
C LEU A 59 -13.42 -6.32 -4.12
N TYR A 60 -12.68 -6.08 -3.03
CA TYR A 60 -11.99 -7.12 -2.28
C TYR A 60 -12.97 -8.18 -1.75
N TRP A 61 -14.07 -7.75 -1.14
CA TRP A 61 -15.11 -8.65 -0.65
C TRP A 61 -15.81 -9.41 -1.78
N MET A 62 -16.13 -8.74 -2.90
CA MET A 62 -16.68 -9.42 -4.08
C MET A 62 -15.74 -10.51 -4.59
N GLN A 63 -14.44 -10.24 -4.71
CA GLN A 63 -13.46 -11.25 -5.10
C GLN A 63 -13.39 -12.40 -4.10
N LYS A 64 -13.45 -12.12 -2.80
CA LYS A 64 -13.43 -13.16 -1.76
C LYS A 64 -14.65 -14.06 -1.87
N PHE A 65 -15.85 -13.50 -2.06
CA PHE A 65 -17.07 -14.26 -2.28
C PHE A 65 -17.00 -15.10 -3.56
N THR A 66 -16.52 -14.53 -4.67
CA THR A 66 -16.37 -15.28 -5.93
C THR A 66 -15.46 -16.49 -5.76
N LYS A 67 -14.33 -16.34 -5.06
CA LYS A 67 -13.43 -17.46 -4.77
C LYS A 67 -14.10 -18.54 -3.93
N VAL A 68 -14.79 -18.14 -2.86
CA VAL A 68 -15.52 -19.06 -1.99
C VAL A 68 -16.59 -19.83 -2.77
N LEU A 69 -17.44 -19.11 -3.53
CA LEU A 69 -18.50 -19.71 -4.34
C LEU A 69 -17.94 -20.70 -5.38
N SER A 70 -16.85 -20.32 -6.06
CA SER A 70 -16.18 -21.18 -7.03
C SER A 70 -15.67 -22.47 -6.38
N THR A 71 -15.00 -22.38 -5.24
CA THR A 71 -14.53 -23.57 -4.51
C THR A 71 -15.70 -24.46 -4.07
N PHE A 72 -16.78 -23.88 -3.51
CA PHE A 72 -17.97 -24.65 -3.13
C PHE A 72 -18.63 -25.35 -4.32
N ALA A 73 -18.74 -24.67 -5.47
CA ALA A 73 -19.29 -25.25 -6.68
C ALA A 73 -18.47 -26.44 -7.18
N LEU A 74 -17.13 -26.32 -7.21
CA LEU A 74 -16.24 -27.42 -7.59
C LEU A 74 -16.38 -28.63 -6.65
N LEU A 75 -16.43 -28.39 -5.33
CA LEU A 75 -16.64 -29.45 -4.34
C LEU A 75 -18.02 -30.11 -4.50
N GLY A 76 -19.05 -29.34 -4.83
CA GLY A 76 -20.39 -29.85 -5.13
C GLY A 76 -20.39 -30.75 -6.36
N ILE A 77 -19.75 -30.32 -7.45
CA ILE A 77 -19.64 -31.10 -8.69
C ILE A 77 -18.89 -32.41 -8.44
N ILE A 78 -17.75 -32.37 -7.73
CA ILE A 78 -16.98 -33.58 -7.39
C ILE A 78 -17.84 -34.55 -6.56
N LYS A 79 -18.62 -34.06 -5.59
CA LYS A 79 -19.53 -34.89 -4.79
C LYS A 79 -20.71 -35.45 -5.60
N CYS A 80 -21.21 -34.73 -6.60
CA CYS A 80 -22.27 -35.21 -7.48
C CYS A 80 -21.78 -36.25 -8.50
N VAL A 81 -20.54 -36.15 -8.97
CA VAL A 81 -19.94 -37.12 -9.92
C VAL A 81 -19.45 -38.38 -9.22
N GLY A 82 -18.99 -38.28 -7.96
CA GLY A 82 -18.54 -39.43 -7.18
C GLY A 82 -19.66 -40.23 -6.50
N ARG A 83 -20.94 -39.87 -6.71
CA ARG A 83 -22.13 -40.58 -6.25
C ARG A 83 -22.85 -41.18 -7.45
#